data_AF-A0A2V9PPB4-F1
#
_entry.id   AF-A0A2V9PPB4-F1
#
_cell.length_a   1.000
_cell.length_b   1.000
_cell.length_c   1.000
_cell.angle_alpha   90.00
_cell.angle_beta   90.00
_cell.angle_gamma   90.00
#
_symmetry.space_group_name_H-M   'P 1'
#
loop_
_entity.id
_entity.type
_entity.pdbx_description
1 polymer ?
#
loop_
_entity_poly.entity_id
_entity_poly.type
_entity_poly.pdbx_seq_one_letter_code
_entity_poly.pdbx_strand_id
1 'polypeptide(L)'
;STSEQSAASLLGRDSAGHIIDPATGRPLKTEFAVSVIARTATLSDGLSTTLLLLGPMQGKSLVNRTPDTSAIWLSPKAQIETAIYGPQILFGKL
;
A
#
# COMPACT_ATOMS: atom_id res chain seq x y z
N SER A 1 -5.02 3.18 7.65
CA SER A 1 -4.01 2.17 8.00
C SER A 1 -2.81 2.30 7.06
N THR A 2 -1.64 1.78 7.44
CA THR A 2 -0.44 1.72 6.60
C THR A 2 0.02 0.28 6.52
N SER A 3 0.45 -0.15 5.32
CA SER A 3 1.04 -1.46 5.11
C SER A 3 2.34 -1.34 4.32
N GLU A 4 3.33 -2.09 4.74
CA GLU A 4 4.62 -2.23 4.08
C GLU A 4 5.09 -3.68 4.16
N GLN A 5 6.07 -4.05 3.33
CA GLN A 5 6.78 -5.32 3.49
C GLN A 5 8.13 -5.07 4.16
N SER A 6 8.53 -6.00 5.03
CA SER A 6 9.87 -6.04 5.59
C SER A 6 10.93 -6.08 4.48
N ALA A 7 11.94 -5.21 4.59
CA ALA A 7 13.09 -5.22 3.71
C ALA A 7 13.83 -6.58 3.79
N ALA A 8 14.59 -6.90 2.75
CA ALA A 8 15.40 -8.11 2.75
C ALA A 8 16.38 -8.10 3.93
N SER A 9 16.44 -9.23 4.66
CA SER A 9 17.35 -9.41 5.78
C SER A 9 18.80 -9.37 5.30
N LEU A 10 19.68 -8.72 6.07
CA LEU A 10 21.13 -8.77 5.86
C LEU A 10 21.73 -10.14 6.24
N LEU A 11 20.99 -10.97 6.98
CA LEU A 11 21.47 -12.23 7.55
C LEU A 11 21.12 -13.47 6.70
N GLY A 12 20.39 -13.33 5.59
CA GLY A 12 19.99 -14.48 4.77
C GLY A 12 19.27 -14.12 3.48
N ARG A 13 19.20 -15.08 2.54
CA ARG A 13 18.60 -14.89 1.20
C ARG A 13 17.07 -14.86 1.20
N ASP A 14 16.45 -15.41 2.23
CA ASP A 14 15.00 -15.44 2.37
C ASP A 14 14.56 -14.33 3.31
N SER A 15 13.95 -13.28 2.73
CA SER A 15 13.25 -12.27 3.49
C SER A 15 12.04 -12.92 4.16
N ALA A 16 12.02 -12.96 5.50
CA ALA A 16 10.84 -13.31 6.28
C ALA A 16 9.81 -12.16 6.18
N GLY A 17 9.19 -12.00 5.02
CA GLY A 17 8.11 -11.03 4.83
C GLY A 17 6.79 -11.57 5.38
N HIS A 18 6.00 -10.69 5.97
CA HIS A 18 4.78 -11.03 6.72
C HIS A 18 3.49 -10.84 5.91
N ILE A 19 3.56 -10.08 4.81
CA ILE A 19 2.47 -10.00 3.83
C ILE A 19 2.73 -11.02 2.73
N ILE A 20 1.80 -11.96 2.57
CA ILE A 20 1.91 -13.08 1.63
C ILE A 20 1.10 -12.79 0.38
N ASP A 21 1.71 -12.97 -0.79
CA ASP A 21 0.99 -12.98 -2.06
C ASP A 21 0.19 -14.28 -2.17
N PRO A 22 -1.15 -14.22 -2.16
CA PRO A 22 -2.00 -15.41 -2.18
C PRO A 22 -1.87 -16.22 -3.48
N ALA A 23 -1.44 -15.62 -4.59
CA ALA A 23 -1.29 -16.33 -5.85
C ALA A 23 -0.05 -17.24 -5.86
N THR A 24 0.98 -16.88 -5.09
CA THR A 24 2.27 -17.58 -5.08
C THR A 24 2.58 -18.27 -3.75
N GLY A 25 1.89 -17.92 -2.67
CA GLY A 25 2.15 -18.40 -1.31
C GLY A 25 3.48 -17.90 -0.74
N ARG A 26 4.11 -16.89 -1.36
CA ARG A 26 5.41 -16.35 -0.97
C ARG A 26 5.26 -14.93 -0.42
N PRO A 27 6.22 -14.43 0.37
CA PRO A 27 6.24 -13.02 0.75
C PRO A 27 6.16 -12.10 -0.46
N LEU A 28 5.26 -11.11 -0.40
CA LEU A 28 5.10 -10.10 -1.44
C LEU A 28 6.41 -9.36 -1.64
N LYS A 29 6.86 -9.23 -2.90
CA LYS A 29 7.95 -8.33 -3.29
C LYS A 29 7.35 -7.02 -3.78
N THR A 30 7.63 -5.93 -3.08
CA THR A 30 7.14 -4.59 -3.42
C THR A 30 8.23 -3.56 -3.12
N GLU A 31 8.28 -2.48 -3.90
CA GLU A 31 9.11 -1.30 -3.63
C GLU A 31 8.32 -0.19 -2.94
N PHE A 32 7.04 -0.40 -2.63
CA PHE A 32 6.17 0.61 -2.03
C PHE A 32 5.75 0.23 -0.61
N ALA A 33 5.63 1.23 0.25
CA ALA A 33 4.66 1.23 1.35
C ALA A 33 3.38 1.93 0.86
N VAL A 34 2.24 1.62 1.48
CA VAL A 34 0.95 2.28 1.18
C VAL A 34 0.25 2.71 2.45
N SER A 35 -0.27 3.94 2.46
CA SER A 35 -1.19 4.44 3.48
C SER A 35 -2.57 4.67 2.87
N VAL A 36 -3.60 4.22 3.58
CA VAL A 36 -4.99 4.29 3.16
C VAL A 36 -5.82 5.02 4.21
N ILE A 37 -6.63 5.96 3.74
CA ILE A 37 -7.63 6.67 4.51
C ILE A 37 -9.00 6.20 4.01
N ALA A 38 -9.86 5.75 4.93
CA ALA A 38 -11.21 5.33 4.64
C ALA A 38 -12.13 5.65 5.84
N ARG A 39 -13.45 5.53 5.63
CA ARG A 39 -14.47 5.86 6.65
C ARG A 39 -14.34 5.06 7.96
N THR A 40 -13.81 3.84 7.92
CA THR A 40 -13.64 2.99 9.10
C THR A 40 -12.24 2.39 9.18
N ALA A 41 -11.79 2.10 10.41
CA ALA A 41 -10.49 1.47 10.65
C ALA A 41 -10.39 0.12 9.92
N THR A 42 -11.40 -0.74 10.07
CA THR A 42 -11.48 -2.05 9.40
C THR A 42 -11.36 -1.95 7.88
N LEU A 43 -12.07 -1.00 7.25
CA LEU A 43 -11.98 -0.81 5.81
C LEU A 43 -10.58 -0.32 5.41
N SER A 44 -10.03 0.66 6.14
CA SER A 44 -8.70 1.19 5.85
C SER A 44 -7.59 0.13 5.98
N ASP A 45 -7.75 -0.80 6.92
CA ASP A 45 -6.78 -1.85 7.22
C ASP A 45 -6.81 -3.00 6.21
N GLY A 46 -8.01 -3.47 5.85
CA GLY A 46 -8.18 -4.44 4.77
C GLY A 46 -7.70 -3.88 3.42
N LEU A 47 -8.00 -2.60 3.15
CA LEU A 47 -7.57 -1.95 1.91
C LEU A 47 -6.07 -1.69 1.87
N SER A 48 -5.39 -1.33 2.97
CA SER A 48 -3.94 -1.09 2.92
C SER A 48 -3.18 -2.35 2.51
N THR A 49 -3.56 -3.51 3.05
CA THR A 49 -2.95 -4.80 2.65
C THR A 49 -3.29 -5.14 1.19
N THR A 50 -4.56 -4.97 0.79
CA THR A 50 -5.01 -5.23 -0.58
C THR A 50 -4.30 -4.34 -1.60
N LEU A 51 -4.19 -3.05 -1.31
CA LEU A 51 -3.57 -2.06 -2.19
C LEU A 51 -2.05 -2.19 -2.25
N LEU A 52 -1.41 -2.75 -1.21
CA LEU A 52 -0.01 -3.14 -1.28
C LEU A 52 0.19 -4.31 -2.25
N LEU A 53 -0.65 -5.34 -2.17
CA LEU A 53 -0.62 -6.51 -3.06
C LEU A 53 -0.86 -6.14 -4.53
N LEU A 54 -1.82 -5.24 -4.80
CA LEU A 54 -2.17 -4.81 -6.15
C LEU A 54 -1.17 -3.82 -6.78
N GLY A 55 -0.44 -3.09 -5.94
CA GLY A 55 0.40 -1.98 -6.37
C GLY A 55 -0.40 -0.78 -6.93
N PRO A 56 0.28 0.30 -7.34
CA PRO A 56 -0.37 1.58 -7.67
C PRO A 56 -1.33 1.52 -8.85
N MET A 57 -1.01 0.77 -9.90
CA MET A 57 -1.81 0.76 -11.15
C MET A 57 -3.20 0.14 -10.93
N GLN A 58 -3.24 -1.09 -10.42
CA GLN A 58 -4.50 -1.77 -10.12
C GLN A 58 -5.18 -1.16 -8.88
N GLY A 59 -4.38 -0.75 -7.89
CA GLY A 59 -4.87 -0.10 -6.69
C GLY A 59 -5.63 1.19 -6.94
N LYS A 60 -5.15 2.06 -7.84
CA LYS A 60 -5.88 3.27 -8.27
C LYS A 60 -7.27 2.94 -8.83
N SER A 61 -7.36 1.89 -9.63
CA SER A 61 -8.65 1.44 -10.20
C SER A 61 -9.63 0.97 -9.12
N LEU A 62 -9.13 0.30 -8.08
CA LEU A 62 -9.94 -0.12 -6.93
C LEU A 62 -10.40 1.08 -6.08
N VAL A 63 -9.49 2.02 -5.79
CA VAL A 63 -9.81 3.24 -5.01
C VAL A 63 -10.88 4.06 -5.73
N ASN A 64 -10.79 4.23 -7.05
CA ASN A 64 -11.77 4.98 -7.84
C ASN A 64 -13.18 4.36 -7.87
N ARG A 65 -13.36 3.15 -7.33
CA ARG A 65 -14.65 2.46 -7.20
C ARG A 65 -15.07 2.27 -5.74
N THR A 66 -14.28 2.78 -4.79
CA THR A 66 -14.51 2.65 -3.36
C THR A 66 -14.71 4.04 -2.75
N PRO A 67 -15.96 4.52 -2.61
CA PRO A 67 -16.23 5.86 -2.07
C PRO A 67 -15.55 6.13 -0.73
N ASP A 68 -15.25 7.40 -0.47
CA ASP A 68 -14.60 7.89 0.75
C ASP A 68 -13.25 7.23 1.06
N THR A 69 -12.54 6.83 0.00
CA THR A 69 -11.24 6.17 0.12
C THR A 69 -10.18 6.98 -0.63
N SER A 70 -9.04 7.14 0.02
CA SER A 70 -7.84 7.71 -0.58
C SER A 70 -6.62 6.86 -0.20
N ALA A 71 -5.66 6.77 -1.11
CA ALA A 71 -4.44 6.02 -0.91
C ALA A 71 -3.22 6.78 -1.45
N ILE A 72 -2.11 6.59 -0.76
CA ILE A 72 -0.78 7.06 -1.17
C ILE A 72 0.19 5.89 -1.11
N TRP A 73 0.92 5.66 -2.21
CA TRP A 73 2.05 4.75 -2.27
C TRP A 73 3.34 5.56 -2.27
N LEU A 74 4.32 5.15 -1.45
CA LEU A 74 5.64 5.77 -1.34
C LEU A 74 6.72 4.72 -1.54
N SER A 75 7.70 5.00 -2.40
CA SER A 75 8.89 4.16 -2.54
C SER A 75 10.10 4.74 -1.80
N PRO A 76 11.14 3.93 -1.51
CA PRO A 76 12.42 4.41 -0.98
C PRO A 76 13.11 5.48 -1.85
N LYS A 77 12.76 5.56 -3.14
CA LYS A 77 13.30 6.56 -4.08
C LYS A 77 12.47 7.85 -4.10
N ALA A 78 11.61 8.07 -3.11
CA ALA A 78 10.67 9.18 -3.03
C ALA A 78 9.71 9.27 -4.23
N GLN A 79 9.45 8.15 -4.92
CA GLN A 79 8.36 8.10 -5.90
C GLN A 79 7.03 8.02 -5.16
N ILE A 80 6.11 8.88 -5.56
CA ILE A 80 4.78 9.00 -4.95
C ILE A 80 3.72 8.68 -6.00
N GLU A 81 2.79 7.80 -5.65
CA GLU A 81 1.57 7.58 -6.42
C GLU A 81 0.38 7.84 -5.50
N THR A 82 -0.69 8.44 -6.02
CA THR A 82 -1.90 8.72 -5.24
C THR A 82 -3.17 8.35 -5.98
N ALA A 83 -4.22 8.05 -5.22
CA ALA A 83 -5.59 7.90 -5.67
C ALA A 83 -6.50 8.57 -4.64
N ILE A 84 -7.40 9.46 -5.07
CA ILE A 84 -8.25 10.23 -4.17
C ILE A 84 -9.68 10.14 -4.67
N TYR A 85 -10.52 9.41 -3.92
CA TYR A 85 -11.97 9.34 -4.11
C TYR A 85 -12.67 9.56 -2.76
N GLY A 86 -12.07 10.40 -1.92
CA GLY A 86 -12.45 10.64 -0.54
C GLY A 86 -11.60 11.76 0.08
N PRO A 87 -11.16 11.61 1.35
CA PRO A 87 -10.35 12.63 2.04
C PRO A 87 -9.10 13.03 1.25
N GLN A 88 -8.79 14.33 1.21
CA GLN A 88 -7.61 14.82 0.51
C GLN A 88 -6.32 14.48 1.27
N ILE A 89 -5.30 14.06 0.53
CA ILE A 89 -3.94 13.89 1.04
C ILE A 89 -3.15 15.11 0.56
N LEU A 90 -2.80 15.99 1.49
CA LEU A 90 -2.08 17.23 1.19
C LEU A 90 -0.58 17.06 1.48
N PHE A 91 0.24 17.63 0.62
CA PHE A 91 1.69 17.75 0.84
C PHE A 91 2.00 19.20 1.17
N GLY A 92 2.79 19.43 2.23
CA GLY A 92 3.31 20.76 2.52
C GLY A 92 4.22 21.21 1.38
N LYS A 93 4.03 22.43 0.87
CA LYS A 93 5.15 23.18 0.30
C LYS A 93 6.03 23.57 1.49
N LEU A 94 7.22 22.99 1.57
CA LEU A 94 8.29 23.53 2.39
C LEU A 94 8.75 24.87 1.79
#